data_AF-A0A928ZJN0-F1
#
_entry.id   AF-A0A928ZJN0-F1
#
_cell.length_a   1.000
_cell.length_b   1.000
_cell.length_c   1.000
_cell.angle_alpha   90.00
_cell.angle_beta   90.00
_cell.angle_gamma   90.00
#
_symmetry.space_group_name_H-M   'P 1'
#
loop_
_entity.id
_entity.type
_entity.pdbx_description
1 polymer ?
#
loop_
_entity_poly.entity_id
_entity_poly.type
_entity_poly.pdbx_seq_one_letter_code
_entity_poly.pdbx_strand_id
1 'polypeptide(L)'
;MENGFDRLNHDEVVYVEPNTFNNLDVSGTFKVHDLITAIKEYVGAKGTTEENLYSQGLNCEVLKFSSEGWIKGKVRLSLEFCPDEPEFPLDEIYEQLQKIEP
;
A
#
# COMPACT_ATOMS: atom_id res chain seq x y z
N MET A 1 -3.34 11.17 -8.71
CA MET A 1 -3.84 10.88 -7.35
C MET A 1 -5.32 10.65 -7.53
N GLU A 2 -5.70 9.40 -7.81
CA GLU A 2 -7.10 8.99 -7.93
C GLU A 2 -7.28 7.87 -6.89
N ASN A 3 -8.34 7.97 -6.08
CA ASN A 3 -8.81 7.00 -5.07
C ASN A 3 -8.38 7.18 -3.60
N GLY A 4 -7.85 8.34 -3.17
CA GLY A 4 -7.63 8.63 -1.73
C GLY A 4 -6.45 7.90 -1.08
N PHE A 5 -5.66 7.16 -1.85
CA PHE A 5 -4.46 6.47 -1.39
C PHE A 5 -3.25 7.40 -1.33
N ASP A 6 -2.63 7.48 -0.15
CA ASP A 6 -1.37 8.17 0.09
C ASP A 6 -0.25 7.17 0.41
N ARG A 7 0.93 7.43 -0.15
CA ARG A 7 2.11 6.59 0.07
C ARG A 7 2.60 6.70 1.51
N LEU A 8 2.72 5.55 2.18
CA LEU A 8 3.36 5.44 3.50
C LEU A 8 4.88 5.57 3.40
N ASN A 9 5.51 6.04 4.47
CA ASN A 9 6.95 6.08 4.68
C ASN A 9 7.46 4.76 5.26
N HIS A 10 8.78 4.57 5.17
CA HIS A 10 9.45 3.31 5.50
C HIS A 10 9.30 2.89 6.98
N ASP A 11 9.20 3.88 7.87
CA ASP A 11 9.11 3.70 9.31
C ASP A 11 7.67 3.70 9.84
N GLU A 12 6.68 3.94 8.97
CA GLU A 12 5.28 3.88 9.38
C GLU A 12 4.87 2.43 9.66
N VAL A 13 4.01 2.27 10.65
CA VAL A 13 3.60 0.96 11.18
C VAL A 13 2.20 0.67 10.69
N VAL A 14 2.03 -0.52 10.12
CA VAL A 14 0.75 -1.04 9.66
C VAL A 14 0.38 -2.23 10.52
N TYR A 15 -0.91 -2.31 10.84
CA TYR A 15 -1.52 -3.49 11.43
C TYR A 15 -2.49 -4.10 10.43
N VAL A 16 -2.44 -5.43 10.30
CA VAL A 16 -3.42 -6.24 9.58
C VAL A 16 -3.81 -7.44 10.43
N GLU A 17 -4.94 -8.06 10.13
CA GLU A 17 -5.34 -9.28 10.82
C GLU A 17 -4.26 -10.37 10.71
N PRO A 18 -3.99 -11.12 11.80
CA PRO A 18 -3.06 -12.24 11.74
C PRO A 18 -3.42 -13.22 10.61
N ASN A 19 -2.42 -13.82 9.97
CA ASN A 19 -2.58 -14.75 8.83
C ASN A 19 -3.08 -14.09 7.52
N THR A 20 -3.02 -12.76 7.40
CA THR A 20 -3.25 -12.08 6.11
C THR A 20 -2.15 -12.42 5.09
N PHE A 21 -0.88 -12.40 5.52
CA PHE A 21 0.29 -12.63 4.67
C PHE A 21 0.94 -14.00 4.92
N ASN A 22 0.21 -15.10 4.70
CA ASN A 22 0.67 -16.46 5.05
C ASN A 22 1.98 -16.93 4.39
N ASN A 23 2.38 -16.29 3.29
CA ASN A 23 3.60 -16.65 2.55
C ASN A 23 4.79 -15.74 2.87
N LEU A 24 4.58 -14.69 3.67
CA LEU A 24 5.62 -13.74 4.04
C LEU A 24 5.92 -13.87 5.53
N ASP A 25 7.20 -13.83 5.89
CA ASP A 25 7.62 -13.83 7.29
C ASP A 25 7.46 -12.41 7.87
N VAL A 26 6.21 -12.05 8.17
CA VAL A 26 5.84 -10.75 8.73
C VAL A 26 4.75 -10.94 9.79
N SER A 27 4.86 -10.23 10.91
CA SER A 27 3.88 -10.29 11.99
C SER A 27 2.59 -9.53 11.65
N GLY A 28 1.54 -9.60 12.48
CA GLY A 28 0.32 -8.82 12.28
C GLY A 28 0.54 -7.30 12.37
N THR A 29 1.55 -6.85 13.12
CA THR A 29 1.99 -5.45 13.17
C THR A 29 3.41 -5.36 12.62
N PHE A 30 3.63 -4.51 11.62
CA PHE A 30 4.93 -4.41 10.96
C PHE A 30 5.20 -3.00 10.46
N LYS A 31 6.47 -2.63 10.31
CA LYS A 31 6.82 -1.42 9.57
C LYS A 31 6.76 -1.69 8.08
N VAL A 32 6.51 -0.66 7.28
CA VAL A 32 6.53 -0.76 5.81
C VAL A 32 7.80 -1.46 5.31
N HIS A 33 8.95 -1.18 5.92
CA HIS A 33 10.21 -1.81 5.57
C HIS A 33 10.27 -3.33 5.77
N ASP A 34 9.65 -3.82 6.84
CA ASP A 34 9.62 -5.26 7.16
C ASP A 34 8.88 -6.01 6.07
N LEU A 35 7.76 -5.46 5.60
CA LEU A 35 6.98 -6.06 4.51
C LEU A 35 7.76 -6.06 3.19
N ILE A 36 8.43 -4.96 2.84
CA ILE A 36 9.22 -4.89 1.60
C ILE A 36 10.39 -5.87 1.65
N THR A 37 11.05 -6.00 2.81
CA THR A 37 12.11 -6.97 3.04
C THR A 37 11.59 -8.40 2.90
N ALA A 38 10.45 -8.73 3.50
CA ALA A 38 9.83 -10.05 3.37
C ALA A 38 9.46 -10.37 1.91
N ILE A 39 8.91 -9.41 1.16
CA ILE A 39 8.61 -9.59 -0.28
C ILE A 39 9.89 -9.87 -1.06
N LYS A 40 10.95 -9.09 -0.83
CA LYS A 40 12.25 -9.27 -1.50
C LYS A 40 12.81 -10.67 -1.27
N GLU A 41 12.74 -11.16 -0.04
CA GLU A 41 13.19 -12.50 0.32
C GLU A 41 12.35 -13.58 -0.35
N TYR A 42 11.03 -13.43 -0.32
CA TYR A 42 10.08 -14.37 -0.92
C TYR A 42 10.26 -14.52 -2.44
N VAL A 43 10.45 -13.41 -3.17
CA VAL A 43 10.64 -13.44 -4.64
C VAL A 43 12.08 -13.81 -5.05
N GLY A 44 12.97 -14.07 -4.11
CA GLY A 44 14.36 -14.47 -4.39
C GLY A 44 15.24 -13.37 -4.98
N ALA A 45 14.89 -12.08 -4.80
CA ALA A 45 15.62 -10.94 -5.34
C ALA A 45 16.88 -10.57 -4.51
N LYS A 46 17.68 -11.56 -4.13
CA LYS A 46 18.83 -11.40 -3.20
C LYS A 46 19.90 -10.42 -3.69
N GLY A 47 20.08 -10.29 -5.02
CA GLY A 47 21.01 -9.33 -5.62
C GLY A 47 20.49 -7.88 -5.69
N THR A 48 19.26 -7.65 -5.25
CA THR A 48 18.61 -6.33 -5.29
C THR A 48 18.62 -5.69 -3.90
N THR A 49 19.02 -4.43 -3.80
CA THR A 49 18.93 -3.67 -2.54
C THR A 49 17.49 -3.29 -2.24
N GLU A 50 17.16 -3.11 -0.97
CA GLU A 50 15.84 -2.61 -0.56
C GLU A 50 15.57 -1.22 -1.15
N GLU A 51 16.59 -0.35 -1.16
CA GLU A 51 16.52 0.96 -1.82
C GLU A 51 16.10 0.87 -3.29
N ASN A 52 16.61 -0.11 -4.04
CA ASN A 52 16.23 -0.30 -5.43
C ASN A 52 14.76 -0.71 -5.58
N LEU A 53 14.22 -1.47 -4.62
CA LEU A 53 12.82 -1.89 -4.65
C LEU A 53 11.88 -0.78 -4.20
N TYR A 54 12.30 0.07 -3.25
CA TYR A 54 11.39 1.02 -2.59
C TYR A 54 11.63 2.49 -2.93
N SER A 55 12.89 2.96 -2.93
CA SER A 55 13.20 4.38 -3.09
C SER A 55 13.58 4.73 -4.53
N GLN A 56 14.64 4.10 -5.05
CA GLN A 56 15.25 4.45 -6.35
C GLN A 56 14.55 3.82 -7.55
N GLY A 57 13.90 2.67 -7.37
CA GLY A 57 13.27 1.88 -8.42
C GLY A 57 14.27 1.04 -9.25
N LEU A 58 13.76 -0.06 -9.76
CA LEU A 58 14.46 -1.00 -10.65
C LEU A 58 14.35 -0.56 -12.10
N ASN A 59 15.47 -0.54 -12.81
CA ASN A 59 15.46 -0.34 -14.26
C ASN A 59 14.70 -1.49 -14.93
N CYS A 60 13.75 -1.16 -15.79
CA CYS A 60 12.93 -2.14 -16.50
C CYS A 60 12.42 -1.58 -17.82
N GLU A 61 11.71 -2.44 -18.56
CA GLU A 61 10.88 -2.05 -19.69
C GLU A 61 9.43 -2.47 -19.39
N VAL A 62 8.47 -1.61 -19.74
CA VAL A 62 7.04 -1.89 -19.57
C VAL A 62 6.35 -1.82 -20.93
N LEU A 63 5.52 -2.81 -21.23
CA LEU A 63 4.58 -2.78 -22.34
C LEU A 63 3.21 -2.36 -21.81
N LYS A 64 2.76 -1.14 -22.14
CA LYS A 64 1.45 -0.62 -21.74
C LYS A 64 0.41 -0.88 -22.84
N PHE A 65 -0.86 -1.04 -22.46
CA PHE A 65 -1.95 -1.20 -23.44
C PHE A 65 -2.03 -0.05 -24.46
N SER A 66 -1.64 1.16 -24.06
CA SER A 66 -1.64 2.36 -24.91
C SER A 66 -0.31 2.65 -25.61
N SER A 67 0.71 1.78 -25.46
CA SER A 67 2.04 2.01 -26.04
C SER A 67 2.26 1.18 -27.30
N GLU A 68 2.91 1.77 -28.30
CA GLU A 68 3.30 1.09 -29.55
C GLU A 68 4.48 0.11 -29.38
N GLY A 69 5.01 -0.06 -28.17
CA GLY A 69 6.12 -0.97 -27.88
C GLY A 69 6.62 -0.89 -26.44
N TRP A 70 7.72 -1.59 -26.15
CA TRP A 70 8.37 -1.59 -24.83
C TRP A 70 8.94 -0.20 -24.50
N ILE A 71 8.62 0.30 -23.30
CA ILE A 71 9.10 1.61 -22.81
C ILE A 71 10.08 1.39 -21.66
N LYS A 72 11.31 1.87 -21.81
CA LYS A 72 12.33 1.88 -20.75
C LYS A 72 11.94 2.84 -19.62
N GLY A 73 12.16 2.42 -18.38
CA GLY A 73 11.87 3.23 -17.21
C GLY A 73 12.30 2.55 -15.92
N LYS A 74 11.61 2.90 -14.83
CA LYS A 74 11.81 2.30 -13.51
C LYS A 74 10.49 1.89 -12.87
N VAL A 75 10.52 0.81 -12.10
CA VAL A 75 9.41 0.36 -11.23
C VAL A 75 9.88 0.27 -9.78
N ARG A 76 8.99 0.59 -8.84
CA ARG A 76 9.23 0.45 -7.41
C ARG A 76 7.97 -0.07 -6.72
N LEU A 77 8.15 -0.68 -5.56
CA LEU A 77 7.08 -1.07 -4.65
C LEU A 77 6.85 0.06 -3.66
N SER A 78 5.59 0.38 -3.41
CA SER A 78 5.16 1.30 -2.36
C SER A 78 3.90 0.73 -1.70
N LEU A 79 3.81 0.87 -0.38
CA LEU A 79 2.58 0.63 0.34
C LEU A 79 1.83 1.97 0.41
N GLU A 80 0.55 1.94 0.06
CA GLU A 80 -0.32 3.11 0.06
C GLU A 80 -1.49 2.84 1.01
N PHE A 81 -1.97 3.88 1.66
CA PHE A 81 -3.05 3.83 2.62
C PHE A 81 -4.13 4.84 2.25
N CYS A 82 -5.38 4.39 2.25
CA CYS A 82 -6.56 5.25 2.14
C CYS A 82 -7.29 5.16 3.47
N PRO A 83 -7.41 6.25 4.24
CA PRO A 83 -8.28 6.25 5.40
C PRO A 83 -9.74 6.08 4.95
N ASP A 84 -10.55 5.43 5.78
CA ASP A 84 -11.99 5.47 5.62
C ASP A 84 -12.49 6.91 5.77
N GLU A 85 -13.61 7.25 5.12
CA GLU A 85 -14.23 8.56 5.30
C GLU A 85 -14.50 8.78 6.80
N PRO A 86 -14.13 9.95 7.35
CA PRO A 86 -14.38 10.22 8.75
C PRO A 86 -15.89 10.16 9.00
N GLU A 87 -16.34 9.33 9.93
CA GLU A 87 -17.72 9.39 10.45
C GLU A 87 -17.89 10.78 11.09
N PHE A 88 -18.61 11.68 10.43
CA PHE A 88 -18.85 13.00 10.99
C PHE A 88 -19.87 12.84 12.13
N PRO A 89 -19.66 13.48 13.29
CA PRO A 89 -20.65 13.46 14.37
C PRO A 89 -22.03 14.01 13.95
N LEU A 90 -22.09 14.73 12.82
CA LEU A 90 -23.34 15.21 12.25
C LEU A 90 -24.19 14.08 11.65
N ASP A 91 -23.60 13.00 11.15
CA ASP A 91 -24.34 11.87 10.58
C ASP A 91 -25.17 11.16 11.67
N GLU A 92 -24.59 11.00 12.86
CA GLU A 92 -25.31 10.53 14.05
C GLU A 92 -26.46 11.49 14.46
N ILE A 93 -26.24 12.80 14.33
CA ILE A 93 -27.27 13.82 14.63
C ILE A 93 -28.40 13.79 13.60
N TYR A 94 -28.10 13.66 12.30
CA TYR A 94 -29.09 13.55 11.24
C TYR A 94 -29.93 12.27 11.39
N GLU A 95 -29.30 11.14 11.71
CA GLU A 95 -30.02 9.90 12.01
C GLU A 95 -30.95 10.03 13.22
N GLN A 96 -30.52 10.73 14.27
CA GLN A 96 -31.36 10.98 15.44
C GLN A 96 -32.54 11.91 15.11
N LEU A 97 -32.33 12.95 14.30
CA LEU A 97 -33.41 13.84 13.86
C LEU A 97 -34.46 13.13 13.00
N GLN A 98 -34.04 12.23 12.10
CA GLN A 98 -34.97 11.42 11.29
C GLN A 98 -35.81 10.44 12.14
N LYS A 99 -35.29 9.98 13.28
CA LYS A 99 -36.02 9.11 14.23
C LYS A 99 -37.02 9.88 15.11
N ILE A 100 -36.97 11.21 15.11
CA ILE A 100 -37.83 12.09 15.93
C ILE A 100 -38.99 12.67 15.10
N GLU A 101 -38.92 12.66 13.77
CA GLU A 101 -40.07 13.01 12.93
C GLU A 101 -41.15 11.90 12.96
N PRO A 102 -42.41 12.21 13.33
CA PRO A 102 -43.51 11.24 13.42
C PRO A 102 -44.08 10.80 12.07
#